data_AF-A0A0R7VHH5-F1
#
_entry.id   AF-A0A0R7VHH5-F1
#
_cell.length_a   1.000
_cell.length_b   1.000
_cell.length_c   1.000
_cell.angle_alpha   90.00
_cell.angle_beta   90.00
_cell.angle_gamma   90.00
#
_symmetry.space_group_name_H-M   'P 1'
#
loop_
_entity.id
_entity.type
_entity.pdbx_description
1 polymer ?
#
loop_
_entity_poly.entity_id
_entity_poly.type
_entity_poly.pdbx_seq_one_letter_code
_entity_poly.pdbx_strand_id
1 'polypeptide(L)'
;AMSKEEKKKIKEDNEALQKEYGFCTIDGHKEKIGNFKIEPPGLFRGRGEHPKMGMLKKRVIPEDVLINCSKDSNIPKPPSGHKWKEVRHDHSVTWLASWIENVQGQVKYVMLNPSSKLKGEKDWQKYETARRLAKSIDKIRENYINDWKSREM
;
A
#
# COMPACT_ATOMS: atom_id res chain seq x y z
N ALA A 1 17.22 -7.26 29.91
CA ALA A 1 16.99 -7.95 28.61
C ALA A 1 15.77 -8.85 28.75
N MET A 2 14.89 -8.94 27.75
CA MET A 2 13.66 -9.74 27.86
C MET A 2 13.97 -11.23 28.00
N SER A 3 13.18 -11.93 28.82
CA SER A 3 13.24 -13.37 29.02
C SER A 3 12.77 -14.15 27.79
N LYS A 4 13.04 -15.46 27.74
CA LYS A 4 12.52 -16.34 26.67
C LYS A 4 11.00 -16.39 26.68
N GLU A 5 10.40 -16.37 27.87
CA GLU A 5 8.95 -16.43 28.05
C GLU A 5 8.26 -15.14 27.59
N GLU A 6 8.82 -13.97 27.94
CA GLU A 6 8.34 -12.67 27.46
C GLU A 6 8.40 -12.57 25.93
N LYS A 7 9.51 -13.01 25.32
CA LYS A 7 9.64 -13.04 23.85
C LYS A 7 8.65 -14.00 23.20
N LYS A 8 8.38 -15.15 23.83
CA LYS A 8 7.41 -16.13 23.34
C LYS A 8 6.00 -15.53 23.35
N LYS A 9 5.61 -14.89 24.45
CA LYS A 9 4.31 -14.21 24.56
C LYS A 9 4.12 -13.12 23.50
N ILE A 10 5.11 -12.25 23.29
CA ILE A 10 5.07 -11.21 22.25
C ILE A 10 4.91 -11.83 20.85
N LYS A 11 5.56 -12.97 20.59
CA LYS A 11 5.42 -13.67 19.31
C LYS A 11 4.00 -14.21 19.12
N GLU A 12 3.45 -14.86 20.13
CA GLU A 12 2.09 -15.41 20.10
C GLU A 12 1.03 -14.31 19.90
N ASP A 13 1.17 -13.17 20.60
CA ASP A 13 0.29 -12.01 20.42
C ASP A 13 0.35 -11.44 19.00
N ASN A 14 1.55 -11.36 18.41
CA ASN A 14 1.72 -10.91 17.02
C ASN A 14 1.13 -11.89 16.00
N GLU A 15 1.25 -13.21 16.26
CA GLU A 15 0.66 -14.24 15.41
C GLU A 15 -0.88 -14.23 15.48
N ALA A 16 -1.44 -14.01 16.66
CA ALA A 16 -2.89 -13.83 16.84
C ALA A 16 -3.39 -12.62 16.05
N LEU A 17 -2.71 -11.47 16.18
CA LEU A 17 -3.04 -10.25 15.43
C LEU A 17 -2.94 -10.46 13.92
N GLN A 18 -1.92 -11.19 13.44
CA GLN A 18 -1.77 -11.53 12.03
C GLN A 18 -2.87 -12.45 11.52
N LYS A 19 -3.34 -13.41 12.33
CA LYS A 19 -4.45 -14.30 11.96
C LYS A 19 -5.77 -13.54 11.82
N GLU A 20 -6.01 -12.56 12.68
CA GLU A 20 -7.24 -11.78 12.73
C GLU A 20 -7.26 -10.67 11.66
N TYR A 21 -6.21 -9.84 11.57
CA TYR A 21 -6.19 -8.64 10.73
C TYR A 21 -5.28 -8.75 9.51
N GLY A 22 -4.50 -9.81 9.40
CA GLY A 22 -3.46 -9.94 8.37
C GLY A 22 -3.95 -10.55 7.05
N PHE A 23 -5.24 -10.84 6.93
CA PHE A 23 -5.85 -11.44 5.75
C PHE A 23 -7.18 -10.76 5.41
N CYS A 24 -7.51 -10.72 4.12
CA CYS A 24 -8.84 -10.36 3.62
C CYS A 24 -9.35 -11.43 2.67
N THR A 25 -10.61 -11.32 2.28
CA THR A 25 -11.20 -12.17 1.22
C THR A 25 -11.47 -11.30 0.01
N ILE A 26 -10.94 -11.69 -1.15
CA ILE A 26 -11.17 -11.02 -2.44
C ILE A 26 -11.55 -12.11 -3.44
N ASP A 27 -12.68 -11.95 -4.12
CA ASP A 27 -13.21 -12.88 -5.12
C ASP A 27 -13.25 -14.34 -4.64
N GLY A 28 -13.60 -14.55 -3.37
CA GLY A 28 -13.67 -15.87 -2.73
C GLY A 28 -12.32 -16.45 -2.27
N HIS A 29 -11.20 -15.77 -2.52
CA HIS A 29 -9.87 -16.20 -2.09
C HIS A 29 -9.40 -15.44 -0.86
N LYS A 30 -8.83 -16.18 0.10
CA LYS A 30 -8.18 -15.58 1.27
C LYS A 30 -6.79 -15.09 0.88
N GLU A 31 -6.61 -13.77 0.93
CA GLU A 31 -5.41 -13.08 0.50
C GLU A 31 -4.71 -12.40 1.68
N LYS A 32 -3.37 -12.42 1.69
CA LYS A 32 -2.58 -11.81 2.76
C LYS A 32 -2.52 -10.29 2.56
N ILE A 33 -2.70 -9.52 3.62
CA ILE A 33 -2.54 -8.06 3.62
C ILE A 33 -1.07 -7.71 3.87
N GLY A 34 -0.54 -6.76 3.10
CA GLY A 34 0.86 -6.33 3.20
C GLY A 34 1.15 -5.51 4.46
N ASN A 35 0.37 -4.46 4.70
CA ASN A 35 0.64 -3.45 5.72
C ASN A 35 -0.62 -3.06 6.51
N PHE A 36 -1.23 -4.03 7.21
CA PHE A 36 -2.44 -3.80 8.01
C PHE A 36 -2.20 -2.97 9.28
N LYS A 37 -0.96 -2.87 9.75
CA LYS A 37 -0.58 -2.00 10.88
C LYS A 37 -0.36 -0.58 10.36
N ILE A 38 -1.17 0.36 10.83
CA ILE A 38 -0.98 1.79 10.55
C ILE A 38 0.36 2.26 11.15
N GLU A 39 1.08 3.09 10.40
CA GLU A 39 2.35 3.64 10.85
C GLU A 39 2.18 4.43 12.17
N PRO A 40 3.02 4.18 13.19
CA PRO A 40 2.95 4.95 14.43
C PRO A 40 3.35 6.41 14.21
N PRO A 41 2.90 7.34 15.07
CA PRO A 41 3.40 8.70 15.07
C PRO A 41 4.91 8.73 15.34
N GLY A 42 5.59 9.76 14.85
CA GLY A 42 7.03 9.90 15.03
C GLY A 42 7.59 11.07 14.23
N LEU A 43 8.91 11.20 14.19
CA LEU A 43 9.56 12.23 13.37
C LEU A 43 9.73 11.76 11.93
N PHE A 44 9.43 12.63 10.98
CA PHE A 44 9.58 12.34 9.55
C PHE A 44 11.06 12.25 9.17
N ARG A 45 11.47 11.08 8.71
CA ARG A 45 12.84 10.79 8.29
C ARG A 45 12.94 10.87 6.76
N GLY A 46 12.95 12.10 6.23
CA GLY A 46 13.18 12.34 4.81
C GLY A 46 14.59 11.90 4.37
N ARG A 47 14.75 11.52 3.09
CA ARG A 47 16.05 11.10 2.52
C ARG A 47 16.82 12.30 1.97
N GLY A 48 18.14 12.30 2.08
CA GLY A 48 18.98 13.42 1.63
C GLY A 48 18.69 14.71 2.39
N GLU A 49 18.83 15.86 1.74
CA GLU A 49 18.55 17.20 2.30
C GLU A 49 17.05 17.53 2.26
N HIS A 50 16.21 16.60 2.72
CA HIS A 50 14.76 16.78 2.64
C HIS A 50 14.29 17.92 3.56
N PRO A 51 13.62 18.97 3.05
CA PRO A 51 13.32 20.19 3.82
C PRO A 51 12.37 19.97 4.99
N LYS A 52 11.56 18.91 4.94
CA LYS A 52 10.60 18.52 5.99
C LYS A 52 11.13 17.48 6.98
N MET A 53 12.41 17.12 6.94
CA MET A 53 12.95 16.15 7.90
C MET A 53 12.77 16.67 9.34
N GLY A 54 12.47 15.77 10.28
CA GLY A 54 12.18 16.14 11.67
C GLY A 54 10.75 16.63 11.91
N MET A 55 9.93 16.90 10.88
CA MET A 55 8.52 17.25 11.10
C MET A 55 7.75 16.10 11.76
N LEU A 56 6.80 16.44 12.64
CA LEU A 56 5.97 15.46 13.33
C LEU A 56 4.99 14.77 12.37
N LYS A 57 5.11 13.44 12.26
CA LYS A 57 4.07 12.55 11.73
C LYS A 57 3.05 12.33 12.84
N LYS A 58 1.82 12.81 12.63
CA LYS A 58 0.73 12.71 13.59
C LYS A 58 0.21 11.27 13.68
N ARG A 59 -0.44 10.96 14.80
CA ARG A 59 -1.18 9.70 14.95
C ARG A 59 -2.41 9.76 14.07
N VAL A 60 -2.59 8.75 13.23
CA VAL A 60 -3.80 8.57 12.43
C VAL A 60 -4.90 8.04 13.35
N ILE A 61 -6.06 8.69 13.33
CA ILE A 61 -7.26 8.27 14.07
C ILE A 61 -8.29 7.65 13.12
N PRO A 62 -9.28 6.88 13.60
CA PRO A 62 -10.30 6.29 12.73
C PRO A 62 -11.00 7.29 11.81
N GLU A 63 -11.20 8.53 12.28
CA GLU A 63 -11.80 9.63 11.53
C GLU A 63 -10.95 10.16 10.36
N ASP A 64 -9.69 9.72 10.26
CA ASP A 64 -8.80 9.99 9.10
C ASP A 64 -8.88 8.86 8.06
N VAL A 65 -9.37 7.68 8.44
CA VAL A 65 -9.27 6.44 7.67
C VAL A 65 -10.53 6.21 6.83
N LEU A 66 -10.30 6.01 5.54
CA LEU A 66 -11.31 5.58 4.58
C LEU A 66 -11.19 4.07 4.38
N ILE A 67 -12.31 3.36 4.49
CA ILE A 67 -12.40 1.92 4.25
C ILE A 67 -12.96 1.68 2.85
N ASN A 68 -12.36 0.76 2.10
CA ASN A 68 -12.88 0.26 0.83
C ASN A 68 -13.15 -1.24 0.92
N CYS A 69 -14.38 -1.64 0.66
CA CYS A 69 -14.83 -3.03 0.73
C CYS A 69 -16.01 -3.25 -0.22
N SER A 70 -16.45 -4.49 -0.44
CA SER A 70 -17.64 -4.76 -1.27
C SER A 70 -18.93 -4.38 -0.54
N LYS A 71 -19.98 -3.98 -1.26
CA LYS A 71 -21.27 -3.56 -0.68
C LYS A 71 -21.96 -4.66 0.15
N ASP A 72 -21.72 -5.90 -0.23
CA ASP A 72 -22.25 -7.13 0.36
C ASP A 72 -21.31 -7.77 1.40
N SER A 73 -20.16 -7.15 1.66
CA SER A 73 -19.20 -7.64 2.65
C SER A 73 -19.52 -7.17 4.07
N ASN A 74 -18.95 -7.85 5.07
CA ASN A 74 -19.00 -7.36 6.44
C ASN A 74 -18.08 -6.15 6.61
N ILE A 75 -18.66 -4.95 6.70
CA ILE A 75 -17.92 -3.70 6.88
C ILE A 75 -17.20 -3.73 8.24
N PRO A 76 -15.87 -3.48 8.28
CA PRO A 76 -15.12 -3.47 9.54
C PRO A 76 -15.67 -2.37 10.46
N LYS A 77 -15.86 -2.70 11.73
CA LYS A 77 -16.32 -1.73 12.73
C LYS A 77 -15.15 -0.86 13.21
N PRO A 78 -15.33 0.46 13.38
CA PRO A 78 -14.34 1.31 14.00
C PRO A 78 -14.16 0.94 15.48
N PRO A 79 -13.04 1.35 16.10
CA PRO A 79 -12.87 1.26 17.55
C PRO A 79 -14.05 1.90 18.31
N SER A 80 -14.31 1.42 19.53
CA SER A 80 -15.43 1.93 20.35
C SER A 80 -15.34 3.45 20.53
N GLY A 81 -16.45 4.15 20.33
CA GLY A 81 -16.53 5.61 20.41
C GLY A 81 -16.03 6.38 19.18
N HIS A 82 -15.57 5.68 18.14
CA HIS A 82 -15.05 6.28 16.92
C HIS A 82 -15.91 5.96 15.69
N LYS A 83 -15.65 6.70 14.61
CA LYS A 83 -16.20 6.40 13.28
C LYS A 83 -15.11 6.45 12.22
N TRP A 84 -15.28 5.66 11.16
CA TRP A 84 -14.46 5.82 9.96
C TRP A 84 -14.75 7.16 9.30
N LYS A 85 -13.75 7.71 8.62
CA LYS A 85 -13.92 8.91 7.80
C LYS A 85 -14.98 8.70 6.72
N GLU A 86 -14.88 7.57 6.05
CA GLU A 86 -15.74 7.15 4.95
C GLU A 86 -15.65 5.64 4.79
N VAL A 87 -16.77 5.01 4.43
CA VAL A 87 -16.77 3.65 3.89
C VAL A 87 -17.26 3.74 2.45
N ARG A 88 -16.46 3.21 1.52
CA ARG A 88 -16.76 3.21 0.09
C ARG A 88 -16.64 1.80 -0.51
N HIS A 89 -17.16 1.69 -1.72
CA HIS A 89 -17.23 0.44 -2.47
C HIS A 89 -16.80 0.68 -3.91
N ASP A 90 -15.51 1.00 -4.07
CA ASP A 90 -14.89 1.29 -5.36
C ASP A 90 -14.11 0.06 -5.85
N HIS A 91 -14.63 -0.56 -6.90
CA HIS A 91 -14.06 -1.76 -7.51
C HIS A 91 -12.96 -1.44 -8.54
N SER A 92 -12.72 -0.15 -8.84
CA SER A 92 -11.67 0.28 -9.78
C SER A 92 -10.29 0.36 -9.13
N VAL A 93 -10.22 0.27 -7.80
CA VAL A 93 -9.00 0.40 -7.00
C VAL A 93 -8.67 -0.90 -6.27
N THR A 94 -7.43 -1.02 -5.81
CA THR A 94 -6.91 -2.26 -5.21
C THR A 94 -6.54 -2.12 -3.73
N TRP A 95 -6.84 -0.97 -3.12
CA TRP A 95 -6.54 -0.70 -1.71
C TRP A 95 -7.75 -1.00 -0.82
N LEU A 96 -7.47 -1.40 0.41
CA LEU A 96 -8.48 -1.82 1.41
C LEU A 96 -8.81 -0.69 2.39
N ALA A 97 -7.80 0.10 2.74
CA ALA A 97 -7.97 1.30 3.55
C ALA A 97 -7.01 2.39 3.07
N SER A 98 -7.36 3.66 3.28
CA SER A 98 -6.47 4.78 2.97
C SER A 98 -6.63 5.93 3.96
N TRP A 99 -5.62 6.77 4.06
CA TRP A 99 -5.65 8.03 4.81
C TRP A 99 -4.67 9.03 4.18
N ILE A 100 -4.81 10.30 4.50
CA ILE A 100 -3.88 11.35 4.06
C ILE A 100 -2.86 11.58 5.16
N GLU A 101 -1.57 11.43 4.88
CA GLU A 101 -0.52 11.75 5.84
C GLU A 101 -0.25 13.26 5.93
N ASN A 102 0.11 13.75 7.11
CA ASN A 102 0.09 15.18 7.42
C ASN A 102 1.32 15.98 7.01
N VAL A 103 2.43 15.33 6.63
CA VAL A 103 3.72 16.00 6.35
C VAL A 103 3.79 16.44 4.89
N GLN A 104 3.43 15.57 3.95
CA GLN A 104 3.42 15.87 2.51
C GLN A 104 2.01 15.94 1.91
N GLY A 105 0.96 15.57 2.66
CA GLY A 105 -0.41 15.51 2.15
C GLY A 105 -0.64 14.32 1.21
N GLN A 106 0.24 13.32 1.22
CA GLN A 106 0.12 12.15 0.35
C GLN A 106 -0.89 11.14 0.89
N VAL A 107 -1.54 10.43 -0.03
CA VAL A 107 -2.41 9.32 0.36
C VAL A 107 -1.56 8.09 0.67
N LYS A 108 -1.80 7.48 1.82
CA LYS A 108 -1.26 6.18 2.23
C LYS A 108 -2.35 5.13 2.08
N TYR A 109 -1.94 3.90 1.75
CA TYR A 109 -2.84 2.79 1.46
C TYR A 109 -2.45 1.54 2.24
N VAL A 110 -3.46 0.80 2.70
CA VAL A 110 -3.34 -0.62 3.02
C VAL A 110 -3.61 -1.42 1.74
N MET A 111 -2.64 -2.24 1.34
CA MET A 111 -2.75 -3.05 0.12
C MET A 111 -2.44 -4.52 0.42
N LEU A 112 -2.77 -5.38 -0.54
CA LEU A 112 -2.43 -6.80 -0.52
C LEU A 112 -0.92 -7.02 -0.55
N ASN A 113 -0.51 -8.15 0.01
CA ASN A 113 0.86 -8.63 -0.02
C ASN A 113 1.31 -8.92 -1.48
N PRO A 114 2.60 -8.78 -1.82
CA PRO A 114 3.11 -9.15 -3.14
C PRO A 114 2.79 -10.57 -3.59
N SER A 115 2.61 -11.51 -2.65
CA SER A 115 2.22 -12.89 -2.98
C SER A 115 0.77 -13.06 -3.45
N SER A 116 -0.05 -12.00 -3.38
CA SER A 116 -1.45 -12.06 -3.81
C SER A 116 -1.61 -12.17 -5.31
N LYS A 117 -2.69 -12.79 -5.76
CA LYS A 117 -2.98 -12.96 -7.20
C LYS A 117 -2.95 -11.63 -7.94
N LEU A 118 -3.63 -10.61 -7.41
CA LEU A 118 -3.75 -9.30 -8.04
C LEU A 118 -2.39 -8.60 -8.19
N LYS A 119 -1.51 -8.69 -7.19
CA LYS A 119 -0.15 -8.14 -7.28
C LYS A 119 0.70 -8.95 -8.26
N GLY A 120 0.60 -10.27 -8.22
CA GLY A 120 1.31 -11.18 -9.13
C GLY A 120 0.96 -10.97 -10.60
N GLU A 121 -0.31 -10.83 -10.94
CA GLU A 121 -0.76 -10.57 -12.31
C GLU A 121 -0.23 -9.25 -12.85
N LYS A 122 -0.24 -8.18 -12.04
CA LYS A 122 0.34 -6.89 -12.42
C LYS A 122 1.85 -6.97 -12.60
N ASP A 123 2.53 -7.73 -11.75
CA ASP A 123 3.97 -7.92 -11.87
C ASP A 123 4.33 -8.73 -13.13
N TRP A 124 3.54 -9.75 -13.45
CA TRP A 124 3.67 -10.49 -14.71
C TRP A 124 3.44 -9.58 -15.93
N GLN A 125 2.38 -8.77 -15.93
CA GLN A 125 2.10 -7.79 -17.00
C GLN A 125 3.23 -6.75 -17.17
N LYS A 126 3.87 -6.33 -16.07
CA LYS A 126 5.05 -5.46 -16.08
C LYS A 126 6.18 -6.11 -16.89
N TYR A 127 6.47 -7.40 -16.67
CA TYR A 127 7.49 -8.11 -17.45
C TYR A 127 7.08 -8.36 -18.90
N GLU A 128 5.82 -8.69 -19.17
CA GLU A 128 5.33 -8.81 -20.56
C GLU A 128 5.43 -7.50 -21.34
N THR A 129 5.28 -6.36 -20.66
CA THR A 129 5.51 -5.04 -21.27
C THR A 129 6.98 -4.84 -21.63
N ALA A 130 7.91 -5.23 -20.75
CA ALA A 130 9.34 -5.20 -21.07
C ALA A 130 9.69 -6.15 -22.24
N ARG A 131 9.08 -7.35 -22.30
CA ARG A 131 9.27 -8.30 -23.42
C ARG A 131 8.74 -7.76 -24.74
N ARG A 132 7.62 -7.03 -24.73
CA ARG A 132 7.11 -6.33 -25.93
C ARG A 132 8.08 -5.23 -26.36
N LEU A 133 8.58 -4.41 -25.43
CA LEU A 133 9.57 -3.38 -25.72
C LEU A 133 10.83 -3.97 -26.35
N ALA A 134 11.33 -5.10 -25.83
CA ALA A 134 12.51 -5.77 -26.38
C ALA A 134 12.37 -6.12 -27.87
N LYS A 135 11.16 -6.41 -28.36
CA LYS A 135 10.89 -6.70 -29.78
C LYS A 135 10.93 -5.46 -30.69
N SER A 136 10.71 -4.27 -30.13
CA SER A 136 10.62 -3.01 -30.89
C SER A 136 11.73 -2.02 -30.54
N ILE A 137 12.67 -2.39 -29.67
CA ILE A 137 13.65 -1.46 -29.10
C ILE A 137 14.56 -0.84 -30.16
N ASP A 138 14.98 -1.61 -31.17
CA ASP A 138 15.90 -1.11 -32.20
C ASP A 138 15.25 -0.05 -33.08
N LYS A 139 13.97 -0.24 -33.46
CA LYS A 139 13.19 0.78 -34.16
C LYS A 139 13.02 2.05 -33.33
N ILE A 140 12.76 1.92 -32.04
CA ILE A 140 12.63 3.09 -31.13
C ILE A 140 13.95 3.85 -31.05
N ARG A 141 15.09 3.13 -30.99
CA ARG A 141 16.42 3.72 -30.98
C ARG A 141 16.73 4.48 -32.25
N GLU A 142 16.47 3.87 -33.40
CA GLU A 142 16.64 4.51 -34.69
C GLU A 142 15.82 5.81 -34.78
N ASN A 143 14.56 5.78 -34.34
CA ASN A 143 13.69 6.95 -34.34
C ASN A 143 14.27 8.09 -33.50
N TYR A 144 14.59 7.87 -32.21
CA TYR A 144 15.06 9.00 -31.39
C TYR A 144 16.45 9.50 -31.81
N ILE A 145 17.28 8.65 -32.44
CA ILE A 145 18.59 9.08 -33.01
C ILE A 145 18.37 9.98 -34.22
N ASN A 146 17.38 9.70 -35.06
CA ASN A 146 17.01 10.56 -36.18
C ASN A 146 16.42 11.88 -35.67
N ASP A 147 15.63 11.84 -34.60
CA ASP A 147 15.00 13.01 -33.99
C ASP A 147 16.02 14.00 -33.39
N TRP A 148 17.26 13.57 -33.10
CA TRP A 148 18.34 14.50 -32.71
C TRP A 148 18.65 15.56 -33.77
N LYS A 149 18.25 15.33 -35.02
CA LYS A 149 18.41 16.27 -36.15
C LYS A 149 17.12 17.04 -36.44
N SER A 150 16.06 16.82 -35.66
CA SER A 150 14.80 17.52 -35.83
C SER A 150 14.97 19.01 -35.58
N ARG A 151 14.18 19.82 -36.31
CA ARG A 151 14.08 21.27 -36.11
C ARG A 151 13.00 21.64 -35.10
N GLU A 152 12.19 20.68 -34.68
CA GLU A 152 11.20 20.82 -33.62
C GLU A 152 11.89 20.62 -32.27
N MET A 153 11.71 21.59 -31.38
CA MET A 153 12.36 21.65 -30.06
C MET A 153 11.46 21.05 -28.98
#